data_AF-A0A966HFF8-F1
#
_entry.id   AF-A0A966HFF8-F1
#
_cell.length_a   1.000
_cell.length_b   1.000
_cell.length_c   1.000
_cell.angle_alpha   90.00
_cell.angle_beta   90.00
_cell.angle_gamma   90.00
#
_symmetry.space_group_name_H-M   'P 1'
#
loop_
_entity.id
_entity.type
_entity.pdbx_description
1 polymer ?
#
loop_
_entity_poly.entity_id
_entity_poly.type
_entity_poly.pdbx_seq_one_letter_code
_entity_poly.pdbx_strand_id
1 'polypeptide(L)'
;MLDEAMGDIAIEEIVKKDFGLSVAVRQVVAREIPVSHTAEATVFLTPKHQLFVLINAESALTLGDVRKLVKKMGLEAEGYLPPVHDKDYFNVVAREKFRTVFPGRHSIDESELRYYRLLAPYNPALVRINAVTDGVIRQFDSHHSSGWRVAIKFAYRQIRAV
;
A
#
# COMPACT_ATOMS: atom_id res chain seq x y z
N MET A 1 17.88 -12.84 14.94
CA MET A 1 19.00 -11.95 14.54
C MET A 1 19.40 -12.12 13.08
N LEU A 2 19.81 -13.31 12.60
CA LEU A 2 20.11 -13.51 11.17
C LEU A 2 18.84 -13.44 10.29
N ASP A 3 17.75 -14.08 10.74
CA ASP A 3 16.49 -14.13 9.97
C ASP A 3 15.82 -12.75 9.80
N GLU A 4 15.92 -11.88 10.80
CA GLU A 4 15.34 -10.52 10.73
C GLU A 4 16.10 -9.64 9.74
N ALA A 5 17.44 -9.72 9.74
CA ALA A 5 18.28 -8.99 8.79
C ALA A 5 18.05 -9.47 7.36
N MET A 6 17.89 -10.77 7.14
CA MET A 6 17.52 -11.33 5.84
C MET A 6 16.14 -10.85 5.39
N GLY A 7 15.18 -10.81 6.32
CA GLY A 7 13.84 -10.30 6.04
C GLY A 7 13.81 -8.81 5.71
N ASP A 8 14.69 -8.01 6.29
CA ASP A 8 14.82 -6.57 5.95
C ASP A 8 15.38 -6.39 4.54
N ILE A 9 16.43 -7.15 4.18
CA ILE A 9 16.99 -7.17 2.82
C ILE A 9 15.93 -7.56 1.79
N ALA A 10 15.09 -8.55 2.09
CA ALA A 10 14.01 -8.97 1.19
C ALA A 10 12.99 -7.84 0.92
N ILE A 11 12.65 -7.04 1.95
CA ILE A 11 11.77 -5.86 1.78
C ILE A 11 12.44 -4.84 0.86
N GLU A 12 13.72 -4.54 1.07
CA GLU A 12 14.47 -3.58 0.25
C GLU A 12 14.58 -4.04 -1.21
N GLU A 13 14.80 -5.33 -1.44
CA GLU A 13 14.85 -5.93 -2.77
C GLU A 13 13.50 -5.84 -3.51
N ILE A 14 12.39 -6.20 -2.85
CA ILE A 14 11.04 -6.07 -3.43
C ILE A 14 10.76 -4.61 -3.78
N VAL A 15 11.04 -3.68 -2.86
CA VAL A 15 10.79 -2.25 -3.09
C VAL A 15 11.62 -1.71 -4.26
N LYS A 16 12.89 -2.14 -4.37
CA LYS A 16 13.76 -1.76 -5.47
C LYS A 16 13.30 -2.36 -6.80
N LYS A 17 12.95 -3.64 -6.82
CA LYS A 17 12.57 -4.38 -8.03
C LYS A 17 11.23 -3.91 -8.59
N ASP A 18 10.21 -3.82 -7.74
CA ASP A 18 8.83 -3.59 -8.19
C ASP A 18 8.48 -2.10 -8.28
N PHE A 19 9.18 -1.22 -7.56
CA PHE A 19 8.88 0.22 -7.52
C PHE A 19 10.05 1.11 -7.96
N GLY A 20 11.23 0.54 -8.24
CA GLY A 20 12.42 1.29 -8.63
C GLY A 20 12.97 2.19 -7.51
N LEU A 21 12.58 1.94 -6.26
CA LEU A 21 12.92 2.80 -5.13
C LEU A 21 13.97 2.13 -4.25
N SER A 22 15.09 2.82 -4.00
CA SER A 22 16.08 2.36 -3.02
C SER A 22 15.73 2.92 -1.64
N VAL A 23 14.98 2.15 -0.85
CA VAL A 23 14.72 2.42 0.57
C VAL A 23 15.60 1.55 1.44
N ALA A 24 16.01 2.09 2.59
CA ALA A 24 16.61 1.30 3.65
C ALA A 24 15.58 1.08 4.75
N VAL A 25 15.53 -0.13 5.31
CA VAL A 25 14.70 -0.47 6.47
C VAL A 25 15.49 -0.12 7.73
N ARG A 26 14.99 0.85 8.51
CA ARG A 26 15.53 1.15 9.85
C ARG A 26 14.92 0.23 10.90
N GLN A 27 13.61 0.02 10.79
CA GLN A 27 12.86 -0.74 11.77
C GLN A 27 11.58 -1.27 11.13
N VAL A 28 11.32 -2.57 11.29
CA VAL A 28 10.01 -3.14 11.00
C VAL A 28 9.11 -2.98 12.22
N VAL A 29 7.95 -2.37 12.01
CA VAL A 29 6.93 -2.10 13.05
C VAL A 29 5.97 -3.28 13.18
N ALA A 30 5.57 -3.86 12.05
CA ALA A 30 4.76 -5.07 11.97
C ALA A 30 5.22 -5.86 10.74
N ARG A 31 5.45 -7.17 10.90
CA ARG A 31 5.93 -8.05 9.83
C ARG A 31 4.84 -9.03 9.45
N GLU A 32 4.58 -9.15 8.14
CA GLU A 32 3.73 -10.20 7.55
C GLU A 32 2.39 -10.37 8.29
N ILE A 33 1.79 -9.25 8.73
CA ILE A 33 0.51 -9.31 9.41
C ILE A 33 -0.58 -9.58 8.38
N PRO A 34 -1.51 -10.51 8.62
CA PRO A 34 -2.58 -10.80 7.68
C PRO A 34 -3.47 -9.57 7.52
N VAL A 35 -3.79 -9.21 6.28
CA VAL A 35 -4.74 -8.13 5.94
C VAL A 35 -5.95 -8.63 5.14
N SER A 36 -5.88 -9.86 4.67
CA SER A 36 -7.01 -10.65 4.18
C SER A 36 -6.72 -12.14 4.37
N HIS A 37 -7.52 -13.03 3.77
CA HIS A 37 -7.21 -14.46 3.72
C HIS A 37 -6.02 -14.82 2.82
N THR A 38 -5.64 -13.93 1.90
CA THR A 38 -4.66 -14.19 0.83
C THR A 38 -3.64 -13.06 0.72
N ALA A 39 -3.60 -12.15 1.70
CA ALA A 39 -2.77 -10.96 1.66
C ALA A 39 -2.17 -10.65 3.03
N GLU A 40 -0.92 -10.22 2.99
CA GLU A 40 -0.11 -9.87 4.15
C GLU A 40 0.47 -8.47 3.98
N ALA A 41 0.71 -7.80 5.10
CA ALA A 41 1.30 -6.48 5.12
C ALA A 41 2.51 -6.42 6.05
N THR A 42 3.55 -5.73 5.59
CA THR A 42 4.72 -5.40 6.38
C THR A 42 4.84 -3.88 6.48
N VAL A 43 4.83 -3.36 7.70
CA VAL A 43 4.93 -1.93 8.02
C VAL A 43 6.34 -1.65 8.53
N PHE A 44 7.03 -0.70 7.91
CA PHE A 44 8.41 -0.39 8.26
C PHE A 44 8.72 1.11 8.20
N LEU A 45 9.69 1.52 9.00
CA LEU A 45 10.26 2.86 9.02
C LEU A 45 11.57 2.88 8.25
N THR A 46 11.79 3.97 7.53
CA THR A 46 13.09 4.31 6.95
C THR A 46 13.96 5.10 7.93
N PRO A 47 15.28 5.24 7.68
CA PRO A 47 16.15 6.13 8.46
C PRO A 47 15.65 7.58 8.53
N LYS A 48 14.95 8.03 7.49
CA LYS A 48 14.33 9.37 7.41
C LYS A 48 13.01 9.50 8.17
N HIS A 49 12.67 8.53 9.01
CA HIS A 49 11.41 8.47 9.76
C HIS A 49 10.15 8.48 8.86
N GLN A 50 10.27 8.02 7.61
CA GLN A 50 9.10 7.82 6.76
C GLN A 50 8.54 6.43 6.98
N LEU A 51 7.24 6.33 7.22
CA LEU A 51 6.53 5.07 7.41
C LEU A 51 5.96 4.57 6.07
N PHE A 52 6.23 3.31 5.78
CA PHE A 52 5.71 2.61 4.61
C PHE A 52 4.95 1.35 5.04
N VAL A 53 4.00 0.95 4.21
CA VAL A 53 3.40 -0.38 4.24
C VAL A 53 3.57 -1.03 2.87
N LEU A 54 4.19 -2.22 2.87
CA LEU A 54 4.25 -3.12 1.73
C LEU A 54 3.14 -4.16 1.91
N ILE A 55 2.30 -4.33 0.90
CA ILE A 55 1.21 -5.31 0.89
C ILE A 55 1.46 -6.27 -0.26
N ASN A 56 1.50 -7.56 0.05
CA ASN A 56 1.64 -8.63 -0.92
C ASN A 56 0.42 -9.54 -0.82
N ALA A 57 -0.05 -10.04 -1.95
CA ALA A 57 -1.14 -11.01 -1.98
C ALA A 57 -0.88 -12.13 -2.99
N GLU A 58 -1.45 -13.31 -2.73
CA GLU A 58 -1.49 -14.39 -3.71
C GLU A 58 -2.51 -14.09 -4.82
N SER A 59 -3.60 -13.41 -4.45
CA SER A 59 -4.65 -12.98 -5.38
C SER A 59 -4.35 -11.62 -6.01
N ALA A 60 -4.98 -11.33 -7.16
CA ALA A 60 -4.95 -9.99 -7.74
C ALA A 60 -5.54 -8.96 -6.76
N LEU A 61 -4.83 -7.85 -6.56
CA LEU A 61 -5.32 -6.68 -5.83
C LEU A 61 -5.46 -5.50 -6.78
N THR A 62 -6.42 -4.63 -6.52
CA THR A 62 -6.54 -3.34 -7.19
C THR A 62 -6.13 -2.19 -6.26
N LEU A 63 -5.86 -1.02 -6.82
CA LEU A 63 -5.64 0.19 -6.02
C LEU A 63 -6.81 0.47 -5.06
N GLY A 64 -8.04 0.20 -5.49
CA GLY A 64 -9.24 0.32 -4.66
C GLY A 64 -9.23 -0.62 -3.45
N ASP A 65 -8.78 -1.85 -3.64
CA ASP A 65 -8.68 -2.84 -2.55
C ASP A 65 -7.58 -2.46 -1.58
N VAL A 66 -6.39 -2.10 -2.08
CA VAL A 66 -5.27 -1.61 -1.27
C VAL A 66 -5.69 -0.41 -0.43
N ARG A 67 -6.42 0.56 -0.99
CA ARG A 67 -6.94 1.71 -0.25
C ARG A 67 -7.89 1.30 0.89
N LYS A 68 -8.73 0.29 0.68
CA LYS A 68 -9.60 -0.26 1.74
C LYS A 68 -8.80 -0.96 2.82
N LEU A 69 -7.79 -1.76 2.44
CA LEU A 69 -6.92 -2.47 3.38
C LEU A 69 -6.16 -1.50 4.28
N VAL A 70 -5.48 -0.50 3.69
CA VAL A 70 -4.75 0.54 4.43
C VAL A 70 -5.65 1.25 5.44
N LYS A 71 -6.89 1.60 5.06
CA LYS A 71 -7.85 2.22 5.98
C LYS A 71 -8.25 1.28 7.12
N LYS A 72 -8.52 0.00 6.82
CA LYS A 72 -8.90 -1.01 7.84
C LYS A 72 -7.77 -1.31 8.82
N MET A 73 -6.51 -1.26 8.37
CA MET A 73 -5.33 -1.35 9.22
C MET A 73 -5.17 -0.17 10.19
N GLY A 74 -5.94 0.92 10.02
CA GLY A 74 -5.79 2.13 10.82
C GLY A 74 -4.67 3.04 10.31
N LEU A 75 -4.43 3.07 9.00
CA LEU A 75 -3.39 3.88 8.38
C LEU A 75 -4.01 4.97 7.49
N GLU A 76 -3.42 6.15 7.51
CA GLU A 76 -3.73 7.26 6.62
C GLU A 76 -2.66 7.35 5.53
N ALA A 77 -3.02 7.09 4.28
CA ALA A 77 -2.06 7.12 3.16
C ALA A 77 -1.66 8.57 2.82
N GLU A 78 -0.35 8.82 2.69
CA GLU A 78 0.18 10.01 2.03
C GLU A 78 0.14 9.83 0.51
N GLY A 79 0.49 8.65 0.02
CA GLY A 79 0.52 8.36 -1.41
C GLY A 79 0.75 6.88 -1.72
N TYR A 80 0.27 6.46 -2.88
CA TYR A 80 0.42 5.12 -3.43
C TYR A 80 1.52 5.14 -4.49
N LEU A 81 2.57 4.34 -4.31
CA LEU A 81 3.73 4.35 -5.18
C LEU A 81 3.45 3.46 -6.39
N PRO A 82 3.46 4.00 -7.62
CA PRO A 82 3.14 3.18 -8.77
C PRO A 82 4.21 2.11 -9.02
N PRO A 83 3.83 0.94 -9.56
CA PRO A 83 4.77 -0.07 -10.02
C PRO A 83 5.71 0.46 -11.10
N VAL A 84 6.90 -0.13 -11.19
CA VAL A 84 7.90 0.09 -12.26
C VAL A 84 8.33 1.57 -12.40
N HIS A 85 8.17 2.37 -11.35
CA HIS A 85 8.47 3.81 -11.36
C HIS A 85 7.65 4.62 -12.40
N ASP A 86 6.56 4.07 -12.92
CA ASP A 86 5.69 4.77 -13.87
C ASP A 86 4.71 5.68 -13.12
N LYS A 87 5.04 6.96 -13.03
CA LYS A 87 4.22 7.98 -12.35
C LYS A 87 2.78 8.05 -12.88
N ASP A 88 2.56 7.65 -14.12
CA ASP A 88 1.26 7.68 -14.78
C ASP A 88 0.59 6.31 -14.85
N TYR A 89 1.16 5.26 -14.26
CA TYR A 89 0.62 3.89 -14.30
C TYR A 89 -0.89 3.84 -14.05
N PHE A 90 -1.35 4.41 -12.92
CA PHE A 90 -2.77 4.41 -12.58
C PHE A 90 -3.63 5.21 -13.57
N ASN A 91 -3.09 6.27 -14.16
CA ASN A 91 -3.76 7.08 -15.19
C ASN A 91 -3.84 6.34 -16.53
N VAL A 92 -2.77 5.65 -16.94
CA VAL A 92 -2.71 4.87 -18.18
C VAL A 92 -3.76 3.77 -18.13
N VAL A 93 -3.73 2.94 -17.07
CA VAL A 93 -4.71 1.85 -16.89
C VAL A 93 -6.14 2.39 -16.80
N ALA A 94 -6.33 3.54 -16.15
CA ALA A 94 -7.64 4.17 -16.08
C ALA A 94 -8.17 4.60 -17.46
N ARG A 95 -7.34 5.23 -18.28
CA ARG A 95 -7.69 5.65 -19.64
C ARG A 95 -7.97 4.46 -20.55
N GLU A 96 -7.18 3.41 -20.46
CA GLU A 96 -7.41 2.17 -21.22
C GLU A 96 -8.76 1.55 -20.86
N LYS A 97 -9.04 1.36 -19.56
CA LYS A 97 -10.34 0.83 -19.12
C LYS A 97 -11.50 1.74 -19.51
N PHE A 98 -11.34 3.06 -19.42
CA PHE A 98 -12.36 4.01 -19.85
C PHE A 98 -12.68 3.86 -21.34
N ARG A 99 -11.65 3.80 -22.19
CA ARG A 99 -11.82 3.63 -23.65
C ARG A 99 -12.48 2.30 -24.02
N THR A 100 -12.22 1.24 -23.27
CA THR A 100 -12.89 -0.05 -23.45
C THR A 100 -14.38 0.04 -23.14
N VAL A 101 -14.78 0.80 -22.11
CA VAL A 101 -16.19 0.97 -21.74
C VAL A 101 -16.90 1.99 -22.64
N PHE A 102 -16.20 3.05 -23.08
CA PHE A 102 -16.73 4.14 -23.89
C PHE A 102 -15.89 4.40 -25.16
N PRO A 103 -15.93 3.51 -26.16
CA PRO A 103 -15.04 3.58 -27.33
C PRO A 103 -15.26 4.81 -28.22
N GLY A 104 -16.47 5.40 -28.22
CA GLY A 104 -16.83 6.56 -29.04
C GLY A 104 -16.59 7.92 -28.39
N ARG A 105 -16.04 7.97 -27.17
CA ARG A 105 -15.86 9.22 -26.42
C ARG A 105 -14.39 9.67 -26.45
N HIS A 106 -14.16 10.85 -27.03
CA HIS A 106 -12.81 11.38 -27.24
C HIS A 106 -12.34 12.36 -26.16
N SER A 107 -13.26 13.04 -25.46
CA SER A 107 -12.95 13.89 -24.31
C SER A 107 -13.13 13.09 -23.02
N ILE A 108 -12.04 12.96 -22.27
CA ILE A 108 -12.01 12.28 -20.98
C ILE A 108 -11.92 13.35 -19.89
N ASP A 109 -12.93 13.44 -19.04
CA ASP A 109 -12.84 14.30 -17.86
C ASP A 109 -12.07 13.61 -16.73
N GLU A 110 -11.33 14.39 -15.95
CA GLU A 110 -10.50 13.82 -14.88
C GLU A 110 -11.34 13.23 -13.74
N SER A 111 -12.55 13.77 -13.50
CA SER A 111 -13.45 13.21 -12.49
C SER A 111 -13.89 11.78 -12.84
N GLU A 112 -14.05 11.49 -14.13
CA GLU A 112 -14.46 10.19 -14.65
C GLU A 112 -13.35 9.14 -14.48
N LEU A 113 -12.08 9.55 -14.64
CA LEU A 113 -10.93 8.65 -14.45
C LEU A 113 -10.73 8.22 -13.00
N ARG A 114 -11.26 8.96 -12.01
CA ARG A 114 -11.07 8.63 -10.58
C ARG A 114 -11.51 7.21 -10.24
N TYR A 115 -12.65 6.78 -10.76
CA TYR A 115 -13.15 5.43 -10.54
C TYR A 115 -12.25 4.38 -11.23
N TYR A 116 -11.88 4.61 -12.49
CA TYR A 116 -11.07 3.66 -13.26
C TYR A 116 -9.64 3.51 -12.72
N ARG A 117 -9.06 4.55 -12.11
CA ARG A 117 -7.78 4.46 -11.39
C ARG A 117 -7.84 3.41 -10.28
N LEU A 118 -8.98 3.29 -9.58
CA LEU A 118 -9.15 2.31 -8.51
C LEU A 118 -9.16 0.87 -9.00
N LEU A 119 -9.45 0.64 -10.29
CA LEU A 119 -9.47 -0.68 -10.91
C LEU A 119 -8.10 -1.13 -11.44
N ALA A 120 -7.07 -0.29 -11.30
CA ALA A 120 -5.73 -0.62 -11.73
C ALA A 120 -5.16 -1.74 -10.84
N PRO A 121 -4.58 -2.81 -11.44
CA PRO A 121 -3.88 -3.85 -10.69
C PRO A 121 -2.77 -3.25 -9.83
N TYR A 122 -2.64 -3.73 -8.59
CA TYR A 122 -1.67 -3.19 -7.64
C TYR A 122 -1.25 -4.24 -6.62
N ASN A 123 -0.36 -5.13 -7.05
CA ASN A 123 0.24 -6.21 -6.26
C ASN A 123 1.64 -6.56 -6.84
N PRO A 124 2.74 -6.46 -6.08
CA PRO A 124 2.81 -5.92 -4.72
C PRO A 124 2.39 -4.45 -4.68
N ALA A 125 2.01 -3.97 -3.50
CA ALA A 125 1.59 -2.58 -3.29
C ALA A 125 2.43 -1.90 -2.22
N LEU A 126 2.96 -0.72 -2.53
CA LEU A 126 3.76 0.08 -1.60
C LEU A 126 3.09 1.41 -1.32
N VAL A 127 2.74 1.65 -0.05
CA VAL A 127 2.02 2.85 0.34
C VAL A 127 2.82 3.61 1.37
N ARG A 128 3.02 4.90 1.11
CA ARG A 128 3.61 5.82 2.07
C ARG A 128 2.52 6.31 3.01
N ILE A 129 2.80 6.26 4.31
CA ILE A 129 1.81 6.55 5.34
C ILE A 129 2.07 7.95 5.93
N ASN A 130 1.01 8.75 5.98
CA ASN A 130 0.97 10.06 6.62
C ASN A 130 0.81 9.92 8.14
N ALA A 131 -0.09 9.05 8.60
CA ALA A 131 -0.37 8.87 10.02
C ALA A 131 -0.94 7.48 10.35
N VAL A 132 -0.81 7.08 11.60
CA VAL A 132 -1.53 5.92 12.17
C VAL A 132 -2.71 6.45 12.98
N THR A 133 -3.91 6.06 12.60
CA THR A 133 -5.15 6.44 13.28
C THR A 133 -5.29 5.68 14.59
N ASP A 134 -5.79 6.33 15.64
CA ASP A 134 -6.03 5.75 16.96
C ASP A 134 -4.77 5.15 17.65
N GLY A 135 -3.57 5.40 17.12
CA GLY A 135 -2.31 4.89 17.68
C GLY A 135 -2.15 3.37 17.63
N VAL A 136 -2.91 2.68 16.76
CA VAL A 136 -2.86 1.22 16.62
C VAL A 136 -2.84 0.80 15.16
N ILE A 137 -2.06 -0.23 14.86
CA ILE A 137 -2.10 -0.93 13.58
C ILE A 137 -2.92 -2.21 13.78
N ARG A 138 -3.89 -2.43 12.90
CA ARG A 138 -4.80 -3.57 12.94
C ARG A 138 -4.43 -4.62 11.89
N GLN A 139 -4.71 -5.88 12.20
CA GLN A 139 -4.61 -7.00 11.28
C GLN A 139 -5.97 -7.68 11.11
N PHE A 140 -6.14 -8.36 9.98
CA PHE A 140 -7.28 -9.21 9.70
C PHE A 140 -7.28 -10.43 10.64
N ASP A 141 -8.46 -10.78 11.14
CA ASP A 141 -8.70 -11.99 11.93
C ASP A 141 -10.14 -12.45 11.68
N SER A 142 -10.31 -13.57 10.98
CA SER A 142 -11.62 -14.13 10.64
C SER A 142 -12.44 -14.55 11.85
N HIS A 143 -11.81 -14.76 13.01
CA HIS A 143 -12.48 -15.17 14.25
C HIS A 143 -12.87 -13.97 15.13
N HIS A 144 -12.42 -12.76 14.78
CA HIS A 144 -12.79 -11.55 15.50
C HIS A 144 -14.15 -11.02 15.01
N SER A 145 -14.99 -10.51 15.92
CA SER A 145 -16.36 -10.07 15.59
C SER A 145 -16.42 -8.95 14.53
N SER A 146 -15.41 -8.08 14.50
CA SER A 146 -15.25 -7.04 13.47
C SER A 146 -14.44 -7.48 12.24
N GLY A 147 -13.90 -8.70 12.25
CA GLY A 147 -12.93 -9.20 11.27
C GLY A 147 -11.52 -8.60 11.39
N TRP A 148 -11.29 -7.73 12.38
CA TRP A 148 -10.01 -7.00 12.56
C TRP A 148 -9.66 -6.86 14.03
N ARG A 149 -8.42 -7.17 14.38
CA ARG A 149 -7.88 -7.01 15.75
C ARG A 149 -6.64 -6.13 15.77
N VAL A 150 -6.27 -5.64 16.95
CA VAL A 150 -5.01 -4.89 17.12
C VAL A 150 -3.83 -5.84 16.92
N ALA A 151 -2.94 -5.49 16.00
CA ALA A 151 -1.66 -6.18 15.80
C ALA A 151 -0.60 -5.58 16.72
N ILE A 152 -0.48 -4.25 16.71
CA ILE A 152 0.51 -3.54 17.52
C ILE A 152 0.02 -2.12 17.87
N LYS A 153 0.43 -1.61 19.04
CA LYS A 153 0.26 -0.20 19.42
C LYS A 153 1.45 0.58 18.88
N PHE A 154 1.18 1.54 17.99
CA PHE A 154 2.20 2.36 17.37
C PHE A 154 1.60 3.70 16.95
N ALA A 155 2.13 4.79 17.51
CA ALA A 155 1.71 6.14 17.18
C ALA A 155 2.71 6.74 16.19
N TYR A 156 2.20 7.27 15.08
CA TYR A 156 3.01 7.91 14.06
C TYR A 156 2.21 9.00 13.35
N ARG A 157 2.87 10.13 13.10
CA ARG A 157 2.38 11.20 12.23
C ARG A 157 3.58 11.85 11.57
N GLN A 158 3.53 11.96 10.26
CA GLN A 158 4.56 12.63 9.48
C GLN A 158 4.50 14.13 9.75
N ILE A 159 5.62 14.68 10.22
CA ILE A 159 5.78 16.12 10.41
C ILE A 159 6.19 16.70 9.06
N ARG A 160 5.33 17.54 8.47
CA ARG A 160 5.73 18.38 7.34
C ARG A 160 6.43 19.60 7.93
N ALA A 161 7.74 19.69 7.78
CA ALA A 161 8.42 20.96 7.95
C ALA A 161 7.92 21.89 6.83
N VAL A 162 7.32 23.02 7.22
CA VAL A 162 6.91 24.11 6.34
C VAL A 162 8.14 24.88 5.88
#